data_AF-X1G065-F1
#
_entry.id   AF-X1G065-F1
#
_cell.length_a   1.000
_cell.length_b   1.000
_cell.length_c   1.000
_cell.angle_alpha   90.00
_cell.angle_beta   90.00
_cell.angle_gamma   90.00
#
_symmetry.space_group_name_H-M   'P 1'
#
loop_
_entity.id
_entity.type
_entity.pdbx_description
1 polymer ?
#
loop_
_entity_poly.entity_id
_entity_poly.type
_entity_poly.pdbx_seq_one_letter_code
_entity_poly.pdbx_strand_id
1 'polypeptide(L)'
;MGLDVYDVVQPTTPQTDIAVLKEKFGDKLIFCGTVCVQTTLAWGTPEDVEKEVARRLELFPDGGLFLGPTHAIQVGSPLENILALYSKAGSLCEKIDQSILDIEERGGGVDEINMSKLF
;
A
#
# COMPACT_ATOMS: atom_id res chain seq x y z
N MET A 1 -14.04 -4.67 20.70
CA MET A 1 -13.73 -3.47 19.91
C MET A 1 -14.18 -3.73 18.48
N GLY A 2 -14.97 -2.83 17.90
CA GLY A 2 -15.46 -2.91 16.50
C GLY A 2 -14.66 -1.95 15.62
N LEU A 3 -13.40 -2.31 15.39
CA LEU A 3 -12.47 -1.58 14.54
C LEU A 3 -12.23 -2.44 13.29
N ASP A 4 -12.28 -1.84 12.10
CA ASP A 4 -12.07 -2.55 10.84
C ASP A 4 -10.64 -2.41 10.31
N VAL A 5 -9.99 -1.26 10.55
CA VAL A 5 -8.66 -0.94 10.03
C VAL A 5 -7.74 -0.49 11.16
N TYR A 6 -6.54 -1.07 11.23
CA TYR A 6 -5.46 -0.62 12.11
C TYR A 6 -4.46 0.25 11.34
N ASP A 7 -4.53 1.56 11.58
CA ASP A 7 -3.70 2.58 10.96
C ASP A 7 -2.95 3.41 12.02
N VAL A 8 -1.62 3.55 12.01
CA VAL A 8 -0.58 2.90 11.17
C VAL A 8 0.15 1.80 11.94
N VAL A 9 0.55 0.74 11.24
CA VAL A 9 1.34 -0.35 11.83
C VAL A 9 2.83 -0.03 11.71
N GLN A 10 3.54 0.11 12.84
CA GLN A 10 5.00 0.28 12.86
C GLN A 10 5.70 -1.07 13.13
N PRO A 11 6.21 -1.80 12.12
CA PRO A 11 6.76 -3.14 12.30
C PRO A 11 8.24 -3.12 12.70
N THR A 12 8.57 -2.39 13.76
CA THR A 12 9.95 -2.23 14.23
C THR A 12 10.32 -3.17 15.39
N THR A 13 9.36 -3.99 15.86
CA THR A 13 9.58 -4.97 16.93
C THR A 13 9.02 -6.33 16.53
N PRO A 14 9.51 -7.45 17.10
CA PRO A 14 8.96 -8.78 16.81
C PRO A 14 7.45 -8.90 17.08
N GLN A 15 6.93 -8.17 18.06
CA GLN A 15 5.50 -8.19 18.42
C GLN A 15 4.63 -7.39 17.44
N THR A 16 5.21 -6.43 16.74
CA THR A 16 4.55 -5.60 15.73
C THR A 16 4.92 -5.96 14.30
N ASP A 17 5.69 -7.04 14.10
CA ASP A 17 5.94 -7.62 12.79
C ASP A 17 4.61 -7.95 12.11
N ILE A 18 4.49 -7.60 10.84
CA ILE A 18 3.23 -7.69 10.13
C ILE A 18 2.73 -9.14 9.95
N ALA A 19 3.63 -10.13 9.89
CA ALA A 19 3.25 -11.55 9.85
C ALA A 19 2.63 -12.00 11.19
N VAL A 20 3.21 -11.54 12.30
CA VAL A 20 2.69 -11.81 13.66
C VAL A 20 1.33 -11.15 13.86
N LEU A 21 1.17 -9.92 13.40
CA LEU A 21 -0.10 -9.22 13.46
C LEU A 21 -1.17 -9.88 12.58
N LYS A 22 -0.80 -10.29 11.35
CA LYS A 22 -1.69 -11.05 10.47
C LYS A 22 -2.17 -12.35 11.13
N GLU A 23 -1.26 -13.14 11.70
CA GLU A 23 -1.60 -14.39 12.36
C GLU A 23 -2.60 -14.19 13.51
N LYS A 24 -2.40 -13.14 14.31
CA LYS A 24 -3.23 -12.90 15.50
C LYS A 24 -4.56 -12.21 15.20
N PHE A 25 -4.58 -11.33 14.21
CA PHE A 25 -5.69 -10.39 14.02
C PHE A 25 -6.16 -10.24 12.57
N GLY A 26 -5.52 -10.89 11.60
CA GLY A 26 -5.83 -10.72 10.17
C GLY A 26 -7.26 -11.12 9.78
N ASP A 27 -7.90 -12.02 10.54
CA ASP A 27 -9.31 -12.39 10.32
C ASP A 27 -10.31 -11.32 10.79
N LYS A 28 -9.82 -10.29 11.50
CA LYS A 28 -10.65 -9.27 12.16
C LYS A 28 -10.28 -7.84 11.78
N LEU A 29 -9.03 -7.61 11.37
CA LEU A 29 -8.48 -6.30 11.11
C LEU A 29 -7.79 -6.27 9.74
N ILE A 30 -8.00 -5.17 9.04
CA ILE A 30 -7.19 -4.74 7.90
C ILE A 30 -6.03 -3.89 8.42
N PHE A 31 -4.84 -4.05 7.87
CA PHE A 31 -3.67 -3.27 8.28
C PHE A 31 -3.39 -2.15 7.27
N CYS A 32 -2.93 -1.00 7.75
CA CYS A 32 -2.56 0.13 6.91
C CYS A 32 -1.15 0.64 7.24
N GLY A 33 -0.40 0.98 6.19
CA GLY A 33 0.90 1.64 6.29
C GLY A 33 1.93 0.82 7.05
N THR A 34 2.57 -0.15 6.39
CA THR A 34 3.44 -1.15 7.03
C THR A 34 4.91 -1.09 6.58
N VAL A 35 5.31 -0.20 5.68
CA VAL A 35 6.71 -0.07 5.21
C VAL A 35 7.41 1.06 5.96
N CYS A 36 8.40 0.74 6.79
CA CYS A 36 8.91 1.68 7.80
C CYS A 36 9.65 2.86 7.17
N VAL A 37 9.18 4.08 7.46
CA VAL A 37 9.83 5.32 6.96
C VAL A 37 11.14 5.65 7.68
N GLN A 38 11.34 5.15 8.90
CA GLN A 38 12.52 5.47 9.73
C GLN A 38 13.68 4.48 9.52
N THR A 39 13.42 3.35 8.87
CA THR A 39 14.42 2.30 8.64
C THR A 39 14.46 1.93 7.17
N THR A 40 13.54 1.10 6.68
CA THR A 40 13.52 0.58 5.31
C THR A 40 13.61 1.68 4.26
N LEU A 41 12.75 2.70 4.32
CA LEU A 41 12.75 3.76 3.32
C LEU A 41 13.87 4.78 3.51
N ALA A 42 14.30 5.04 4.74
CA ALA A 42 15.34 6.03 5.02
C ALA A 42 16.77 5.52 4.78
N TRP A 43 17.03 4.25 5.07
CA TRP A 43 18.38 3.69 5.16
C TRP A 43 18.58 2.37 4.41
N GLY A 44 17.51 1.72 3.95
CA GLY A 44 17.60 0.52 3.13
C GLY A 44 18.07 0.82 1.70
N THR A 45 18.38 -0.24 0.96
CA THR A 45 18.57 -0.17 -0.49
C THR A 45 17.23 -0.35 -1.22
N PRO A 46 17.12 0.01 -2.51
CA PRO A 46 15.93 -0.30 -3.31
C PRO A 46 15.56 -1.78 -3.28
N GLU A 47 16.56 -2.67 -3.31
CA GLU A 47 16.35 -4.12 -3.22
C GLU A 47 15.75 -4.52 -1.85
N ASP A 48 16.16 -3.89 -0.76
CA ASP A 48 15.56 -4.13 0.57
C ASP A 48 14.09 -3.69 0.61
N VAL A 49 13.79 -2.54 -0.02
CA VAL A 49 12.40 -2.06 -0.15
C VAL A 49 11.57 -3.06 -0.96
N GLU A 50 12.07 -3.51 -2.11
CA GLU A 50 11.38 -4.48 -2.96
C GLU A 50 11.11 -5.80 -2.24
N LYS A 51 12.07 -6.30 -1.45
CA LYS A 51 11.90 -7.49 -0.61
C LYS A 51 10.82 -7.30 0.44
N GLU A 52 10.80 -6.16 1.11
CA GLU A 52 9.77 -5.85 2.12
C GLU A 52 8.38 -5.74 1.47
N VAL A 53 8.27 -5.17 0.27
CA VAL A 53 7.02 -5.13 -0.48
C VAL A 53 6.60 -6.54 -0.92
N ALA A 54 7.50 -7.31 -1.53
CA ALA A 54 7.21 -8.68 -1.99
C ALA A 54 6.71 -9.55 -0.84
N ARG A 55 7.39 -9.51 0.31
CA ARG A 55 6.97 -10.23 1.53
C ARG A 55 5.55 -9.85 1.95
N ARG A 56 5.16 -8.58 1.86
CA ARG A 56 3.81 -8.12 2.22
C ARG A 56 2.77 -8.60 1.22
N LEU A 57 3.08 -8.57 -0.08
CA LEU A 57 2.19 -9.12 -1.11
C LEU A 57 1.99 -10.63 -0.94
N GLU A 58 3.04 -11.37 -0.60
CA GLU A 58 2.98 -12.81 -0.29
C GLU A 58 2.20 -13.10 1.01
N LEU A 59 2.32 -12.23 2.01
CA LEU A 59 1.57 -12.37 3.26
C LEU A 59 0.09 -12.04 3.10
N PHE A 60 -0.31 -11.17 2.18
CA PHE A 60 -1.70 -10.73 2.01
C PHE A 60 -2.21 -10.97 0.58
N PRO A 61 -2.22 -12.23 0.09
CA PRO A 61 -2.58 -12.52 -1.30
C PRO A 61 -4.06 -12.26 -1.59
N ASP A 62 -4.92 -12.41 -0.56
CA ASP A 62 -6.37 -12.26 -0.66
C ASP A 62 -6.87 -10.90 -0.15
N GLY A 63 -5.97 -9.93 0.04
CA GLY A 63 -6.27 -8.61 0.62
C GLY A 63 -6.05 -8.54 2.14
N GLY A 64 -6.59 -7.49 2.77
CA GLY A 64 -6.40 -7.21 4.20
C GLY A 64 -5.21 -6.30 4.55
N LEU A 65 -4.58 -5.70 3.53
CA LEU A 65 -3.48 -4.76 3.68
C LEU A 65 -3.62 -3.57 2.73
N PHE A 66 -3.68 -2.35 3.28
CA PHE A 66 -3.33 -1.13 2.57
C PHE A 66 -1.81 -0.94 2.61
N LEU A 67 -1.15 -1.43 1.56
CA LEU A 67 0.30 -1.36 1.44
C LEU A 67 0.73 0.11 1.27
N GLY A 68 1.64 0.55 2.12
CA GLY A 68 2.14 1.90 2.08
C GLY A 68 3.16 2.19 3.17
N PRO A 69 3.72 3.40 3.19
CA PRO A 69 4.65 3.82 4.22
C PRO A 69 3.94 3.92 5.58
N THR A 70 4.67 3.68 6.66
CA THR A 70 4.15 3.75 8.03
C THR A 70 3.81 5.17 8.53
N HIS A 71 4.17 6.19 7.75
CA HIS A 71 3.86 7.60 8.00
C HIS A 71 4.16 8.40 6.72
N ALA A 72 4.03 9.73 6.74
CA ALA A 72 4.59 10.60 5.72
C ALA A 72 6.09 10.32 5.49
N ILE A 73 6.48 10.22 4.22
CA ILE A 73 7.88 10.06 3.80
C ILE A 73 8.67 11.30 4.20
N GLN A 74 9.82 11.09 4.83
CA GLN A 74 10.62 12.18 5.40
C GLN A 74 11.56 12.79 4.37
N VAL A 75 11.86 14.08 4.54
CA VAL A 75 12.89 14.77 3.74
C VAL A 75 14.22 14.02 3.89
N GLY A 76 14.88 13.76 2.76
CA GLY A 76 16.15 13.02 2.74
C GLY A 76 16.00 11.51 2.56
N SER A 77 14.77 10.96 2.54
CA SER A 77 14.56 9.58 2.10
C SER A 77 15.02 9.46 0.63
N PRO A 78 15.86 8.47 0.27
CA PRO A 78 16.30 8.29 -1.11
C PRO A 78 15.12 8.11 -2.07
N LEU A 79 15.14 8.82 -3.20
CA LEU A 79 14.04 8.79 -4.17
C LEU A 79 13.86 7.39 -4.76
N GLU A 80 14.96 6.68 -5.01
CA GLU A 80 15.00 5.32 -5.51
C GLU A 80 14.25 4.34 -4.59
N ASN A 81 14.30 4.53 -3.27
CA ASN A 81 13.57 3.70 -2.31
C ASN A 81 12.06 3.95 -2.41
N ILE A 82 11.65 5.21 -2.61
CA ILE A 82 10.25 5.59 -2.78
C ILE A 82 9.71 5.00 -4.08
N LEU A 83 10.46 5.13 -5.18
CA LEU A 83 10.07 4.57 -6.47
C LEU A 83 10.02 3.04 -6.44
N ALA A 84 10.98 2.38 -5.79
CA ALA A 84 10.99 0.93 -5.61
C ALA A 84 9.73 0.43 -4.87
N LEU A 85 9.30 1.13 -3.82
CA LEU A 85 8.06 0.81 -3.10
C LEU A 85 6.86 0.79 -4.06
N TYR A 86 6.61 1.89 -4.78
CA TYR A 86 5.42 2.01 -5.62
C TYR A 86 5.51 1.19 -6.92
N SER A 87 6.71 1.06 -7.49
CA SER A 87 6.95 0.21 -8.66
C SER A 87 6.70 -1.25 -8.32
N LYS A 88 7.27 -1.75 -7.22
CA LYS A 88 7.06 -3.14 -6.79
C LYS A 88 5.62 -3.42 -6.35
N ALA A 89 4.96 -2.43 -5.75
CA ALA A 89 3.54 -2.51 -5.42
C ALA A 89 2.62 -2.51 -6.66
N GLY A 90 3.13 -2.11 -7.83
CA GLY A 90 2.36 -2.02 -9.07
C GLY A 90 1.51 -0.75 -9.21
N SER A 91 1.60 0.20 -8.28
CA SER A 91 0.86 1.47 -8.35
C SER A 91 1.60 2.56 -9.14
N LEU A 92 2.90 2.37 -9.41
CA LEU A 92 3.67 3.22 -10.32
C LEU A 92 3.76 2.56 -11.69
N CYS A 93 2.85 2.94 -12.59
CA CYS A 93 2.82 2.48 -13.96
C CYS A 93 3.43 3.55 -14.89
N GLU A 94 4.38 3.16 -15.74
CA GLU A 94 4.91 4.06 -16.80
C GLU A 94 3.93 4.24 -17.96
N LYS A 95 3.01 3.27 -18.13
CA LYS A 95 1.97 3.29 -19.14
C LYS A 95 0.63 3.19 -18.44
N ILE A 96 -0.21 4.19 -18.63
CA ILE A 96 -1.60 4.16 -18.20
C ILE A 96 -2.36 3.37 -19.24
N ASP A 97 -3.14 2.38 -18.79
CA ASP A 97 -4.04 1.65 -19.68
C ASP A 97 -5.03 2.62 -20.35
N GLN A 98 -5.25 2.50 -21.66
CA GLN A 98 -6.13 3.42 -22.38
C GLN A 98 -7.55 3.41 -21.81
N SER A 99 -8.03 2.29 -21.25
CA SER A 99 -9.33 2.23 -20.58
C SER A 99 -9.48 3.16 -19.36
N ILE A 100 -8.37 3.62 -18.76
CA ILE A 100 -8.37 4.63 -17.69
C ILE A 100 -8.49 6.04 -18.28
N LEU A 101 -7.93 6.28 -19.47
CA LEU A 101 -7.93 7.57 -20.16
C LEU A 101 -9.20 7.78 -20.99
N ASP A 102 -9.80 6.70 -21.46
CA ASP A 102 -11.07 6.64 -22.17
C ASP A 102 -12.23 6.89 -21.18
N ILE A 103 -12.27 8.11 -20.63
CA ILE A 103 -13.53 8.66 -20.16
C ILE A 103 -14.33 8.92 -21.42
N GLU A 104 -15.16 7.94 -21.82
CA GLU A 104 -16.19 8.20 -22.82
C GLU A 104 -16.94 9.47 -22.38
N GLU A 105 -16.88 10.55 -23.17
CA GLU A 105 -17.84 11.65 -23.08
C GLU A 105 -19.22 11.08 -23.41
N ARG A 106 -19.80 10.36 -22.45
CA ARG A 106 -21.21 9.97 -22.51
C ARG A 106 -21.97 11.26 -22.27
N GLY A 107 -22.79 11.65 -23.24
CA GLY A 107 -23.71 12.79 -23.14
C GLY A 107 -24.82 12.60 -22.11
N GLY A 108 -24.48 12.17 -20.89
CA GLY A 108 -25.29 12.28 -19.69
C GLY A 108 -24.84 13.51 -18.92
N GLY A 109 -25.81 14.27 -18.39
CA GLY A 109 -25.53 15.49 -17.65
C GLY A 109 -24.56 15.26 -16.49
N VAL A 110 -23.85 16.33 -16.13
CA VAL A 110 -22.72 16.41 -15.18
C VAL A 110 -22.96 15.75 -13.79
N ASP A 111 -24.18 15.33 -13.47
CA ASP A 111 -24.62 14.94 -12.12
C ASP A 111 -24.90 13.43 -11.90
N GLU A 112 -24.69 12.53 -12.87
CA GLU A 112 -24.92 11.09 -12.66
C GLU A 112 -23.63 10.30 -12.39
N ILE A 113 -23.38 9.95 -11.12
CA ILE A 113 -22.26 9.09 -10.70
C ILE A 113 -22.63 7.61 -10.90
N ASN A 114 -21.81 6.90 -11.66
CA ASN A 114 -21.99 5.47 -11.91
C ASN A 114 -21.45 4.61 -10.75
N MET A 115 -22.36 4.01 -10.00
CA MET A 115 -22.07 3.19 -8.83
C MET A 115 -21.37 1.85 -9.13
N SER A 116 -21.34 1.39 -10.39
CA SER A 116 -20.69 0.11 -10.74
C SER A 116 -19.16 0.21 -10.87
N LYS A 117 -18.60 1.43 -10.81
CA LYS A 117 -17.15 1.68 -10.83
C LYS A 117 -16.57 2.04 -9.47
N LEU A 118 -17.43 2.06 -8.43
CA LEU A 118 -17.04 2.34 -7.04
C LEU A 118 -16.77 1.07 -6.22
N PHE A 119 -17.03 -0.11 -6.79
CA PHE A 119 -16.82 -1.42 -6.18
C PHE A 119 -15.99 -2.30 -7.11
#